data_AF-A0A1Y3AW92-F1
#
_entry.id   AF-A0A1Y3AW92-F1
#
_cell.length_a   1.000
_cell.length_b   1.000
_cell.length_c   1.000
_cell.angle_alpha   90.00
_cell.angle_beta   90.00
_cell.angle_gamma   90.00
#
_symmetry.space_group_name_H-M   'P 1'
#
loop_
_entity.id
_entity.type
_entity.pdbx_description
1 polymer ?
#
loop_
_entity_poly.entity_id
_entity_poly.type
_entity_poly.pdbx_seq_one_letter_code
_entity_poly.pdbx_strand_id
1 'polypeptide(L)'
;MSYIRSMLRSIQIPILTNHRIVIRNIHRSPVVFESNLAKLRKKTGYAFALCRKALEQNEQDLMKAEKWLRSEAAKQGWEKAERVK
;
A
#
# COMPACT_ATOMS: atom_id res chain seq x y z
N MET A 1 42.09 -12.77 -35.21
CA MET A 1 42.59 -13.47 -34.01
C MET A 1 42.36 -12.58 -32.79
N SER A 2 41.38 -12.92 -31.97
CA SER A 2 41.64 -13.35 -30.59
C SER A 2 42.49 -12.47 -29.66
N TYR A 3 41.79 -11.85 -28.68
CA TYR A 3 42.20 -11.53 -27.30
C TYR A 3 43.32 -10.45 -27.15
N ILE A 4 43.47 -9.63 -26.10
CA ILE A 4 43.21 -9.73 -24.67
C ILE A 4 42.90 -8.32 -24.10
N ARG A 5 41.93 -8.30 -23.18
CA ARG A 5 41.66 -7.45 -22.00
C ARG A 5 42.70 -6.42 -21.50
N SER A 6 42.13 -5.43 -20.82
CA SER A 6 42.65 -4.77 -19.59
C SER A 6 43.84 -3.83 -19.75
N MET A 7 43.54 -2.53 -19.78
CA MET A 7 43.96 -1.59 -18.74
C MET A 7 43.44 -0.19 -19.08
N LEU A 8 42.28 0.19 -18.53
CA LEU A 8 41.96 1.57 -18.16
C LEU A 8 40.63 1.57 -17.39
N ARG A 9 40.66 0.94 -16.20
CA ARG A 9 39.87 1.44 -15.08
C ARG A 9 40.67 2.59 -14.51
N SER A 10 40.17 3.81 -14.61
CA SER A 10 40.29 4.79 -13.54
C SER A 10 39.37 5.98 -13.83
N ILE A 11 38.29 6.01 -13.05
CA ILE A 11 37.57 7.21 -12.63
C ILE A 11 36.70 7.88 -13.71
N GLN A 12 35.51 7.32 -13.90
CA GLN A 12 34.30 8.15 -13.97
C GLN A 12 33.21 7.38 -13.22
N ILE A 13 33.07 7.71 -11.94
CA ILE A 13 32.05 7.17 -11.03
C ILE A 13 30.69 7.62 -11.60
N PRO A 14 29.77 6.71 -11.97
CA PRO A 14 28.42 7.12 -12.29
C PRO A 14 27.80 7.63 -10.99
N ILE A 15 27.63 8.95 -10.90
CA ILE A 15 26.90 9.60 -9.83
C ILE A 15 25.47 9.06 -9.80
N LEU A 16 25.28 8.06 -8.95
CA LEU A 16 24.02 7.71 -8.33
C LEU A 16 23.39 9.01 -7.80
N THR A 17 22.26 9.41 -8.35
CA THR A 17 20.97 9.29 -7.68
C THR A 17 19.96 10.21 -8.35
N ASN A 18 18.99 9.57 -9.00
CA ASN A 18 17.75 10.16 -9.44
C ASN A 18 17.07 10.83 -8.24
N HIS A 19 17.18 12.15 -8.12
CA HIS A 19 16.57 12.93 -7.03
C HIS A 19 15.06 13.11 -7.28
N ARG A 20 14.32 12.00 -7.42
CA ARG A 20 12.86 11.98 -7.23
C ARG A 20 12.59 12.08 -5.73
N ILE A 21 12.70 13.29 -5.18
CA ILE A 21 12.10 13.61 -3.89
C ILE A 21 10.58 13.60 -4.11
N VAL A 22 9.97 12.42 -4.02
CA VAL A 22 8.53 12.32 -3.81
C VAL A 22 8.30 12.74 -2.36
N ILE A 23 7.98 14.01 -2.13
CA ILE A 23 7.40 14.43 -0.86
C ILE A 23 6.10 13.64 -0.74
N ARG A 24 6.12 12.58 0.07
CA ARG A 24 4.93 11.83 0.44
C ARG A 24 4.09 12.82 1.22
N ASN A 25 3.05 13.35 0.58
CA ASN A 25 2.08 14.22 1.19
C ASN A 25 1.52 13.49 2.44
N ILE A 26 2.03 13.83 3.63
CA ILE A 26 1.51 13.33 4.89
C ILE A 26 0.24 14.13 5.14
N HIS A 27 -0.81 13.86 4.36
CA HIS A 27 -2.15 14.14 4.80
C HIS A 27 -2.31 13.30 6.08
N ARG A 28 -2.26 13.98 7.23
CA ARG A 28 -2.59 13.39 8.51
C ARG A 28 -3.97 12.76 8.34
N SER A 29 -3.99 11.44 8.17
CA SER A 29 -5.20 10.66 7.97
C SER A 29 -6.15 10.96 9.13
N PRO A 30 -7.47 11.01 8.88
CA PRO A 30 -8.48 11.10 9.92
C PRO A 30 -8.21 10.04 11.00
N VAL A 31 -8.58 10.37 12.25
CA VAL A 31 -8.26 9.56 13.44
C VAL A 31 -8.90 8.18 13.31
N VAL A 32 -8.17 7.23 12.75
CA VAL A 32 -8.53 5.81 12.72
C VAL A 32 -7.68 5.11 13.75
N PHE A 33 -8.32 4.55 14.79
CA PHE A 33 -7.65 3.74 15.79
C PHE A 33 -7.01 2.52 15.11
N GLU A 34 -5.69 2.43 15.22
CA GLU A 34 -4.90 1.28 14.74
C GLU A 34 -5.41 -0.04 15.31
N SER A 35 -5.96 -0.03 16.53
CA SER A 35 -6.59 -1.18 17.18
C SER A 35 -7.84 -1.68 16.43
N ASN A 36 -8.71 -0.77 15.96
CA ASN A 36 -9.91 -1.14 15.20
C ASN A 36 -9.55 -1.57 13.77
N LEU A 37 -8.56 -0.91 13.17
CA LEU A 37 -8.06 -1.26 11.84
C LEU A 37 -7.42 -2.65 11.81
N ALA A 38 -6.61 -3.00 12.81
CA ALA A 38 -6.05 -4.34 12.96
C ALA A 38 -7.14 -5.41 13.17
N LYS A 39 -8.17 -5.11 13.98
CA LYS A 39 -9.31 -6.01 14.20
C LYS A 39 -10.13 -6.23 12.92
N LEU A 40 -10.43 -5.15 12.18
CA LEU A 40 -11.22 -5.21 10.96
C LEU A 40 -10.49 -5.98 9.86
N ARG A 41 -9.18 -5.78 9.71
CA ARG A 41 -8.36 -6.57 8.77
C ARG A 41 -8.38 -8.06 9.10
N LYS A 42 -8.23 -8.42 10.38
CA LYS A 42 -8.29 -9.84 10.81
C LYS A 42 -9.65 -10.47 10.53
N LYS A 43 -10.73 -9.71 10.66
CA LYS A 43 -12.10 -10.19 10.39
C LYS A 43 -12.41 -10.33 8.89
N THR A 44 -11.94 -9.39 8.09
CA THR A 44 -12.40 -9.25 6.70
C THR A 44 -11.40 -9.68 5.64
N GLY A 45 -10.10 -9.67 5.96
CA GLY A 45 -9.04 -10.05 5.02
C GLY A 45 -8.73 -9.01 3.93
N TYR A 46 -9.42 -7.86 3.88
CA TYR A 46 -9.17 -6.84 2.85
C TYR A 46 -7.90 -6.02 3.09
N ALA A 47 -7.42 -5.35 2.03
CA ALA A 47 -6.27 -4.46 2.09
C ALA A 47 -6.46 -3.33 3.12
N PHE A 48 -5.37 -2.90 3.76
CA PHE A 48 -5.40 -1.86 4.79
C PHE A 48 -6.01 -0.54 4.29
N ALA A 49 -5.76 -0.16 3.04
CA ALA A 49 -6.33 1.06 2.46
C ALA A 49 -7.87 1.02 2.42
N LEU A 50 -8.46 -0.15 2.13
CA LEU A 50 -9.91 -0.34 2.11
C LEU A 50 -10.49 -0.33 3.53
N CYS A 51 -9.84 -1.04 4.45
CA CYS A 51 -10.26 -1.06 5.86
C CYS A 51 -10.20 0.35 6.48
N ARG A 52 -9.17 1.14 6.15
CA ARG A 52 -9.06 2.52 6.60
C ARG A 52 -10.22 3.36 6.06
N LYS A 53 -10.48 3.32 4.76
CA LYS A 53 -11.61 4.04 4.14
C LYS A 53 -12.96 3.63 4.72
N ALA A 54 -13.16 2.34 5.00
CA ALA A 54 -14.38 1.85 5.65
C ALA A 54 -14.56 2.42 7.06
N LEU A 55 -13.50 2.48 7.86
CA LEU A 55 -13.56 3.05 9.20
C LEU A 55 -13.73 4.57 9.19
N GLU A 56 -13.21 5.26 8.17
CA GLU A 56 -13.42 6.69 7.97
C GLU A 56 -14.89 7.01 7.66
N GLN A 57 -15.55 6.21 6.81
CA GLN A 57 -16.96 6.42 6.46
C GLN A 57 -17.93 5.98 7.56
N ASN A 58 -17.51 5.06 8.43
CA ASN A 58 -18.37 4.47 9.46
C ASN A 58 -17.96 4.86 10.89
N GLU A 59 -17.20 5.96 11.05
CA GLU A 59 -16.84 6.54 12.36
C GLU A 59 -16.25 5.52 13.35
N GLN A 60 -15.35 4.67 12.86
CA GLN A 60 -14.65 3.66 13.66
C GLN A 60 -15.50 2.49 14.18
N ASP A 61 -16.75 2.36 13.75
CA ASP A 61 -17.62 1.22 14.06
C ASP A 61 -17.23 -0.02 13.24
N LEU A 62 -16.77 -1.07 13.93
CA LEU A 62 -16.31 -2.32 13.30
C LEU A 62 -17.44 -3.06 12.56
N MET A 63 -18.67 -3.03 13.08
CA MET A 63 -19.79 -3.77 12.49
C MET A 63 -20.27 -3.08 11.22
N LYS A 64 -20.43 -1.76 11.27
CA LYS A 64 -20.80 -0.97 10.09
C LYS A 64 -19.71 -1.02 9.02
N ALA A 65 -18.45 -0.92 9.41
CA ALA A 65 -17.32 -1.01 8.49
C ALA A 65 -17.26 -2.36 7.76
N GLU A 66 -17.53 -3.47 8.46
CA GLU A 66 -17.61 -4.79 7.83
C GLU A 66 -18.74 -4.87 6.80
N LYS A 67 -19.94 -4.38 7.14
CA LYS A 67 -21.08 -4.36 6.22
C LYS A 67 -20.81 -3.47 5.01
N TRP A 68 -20.18 -2.33 5.22
CA TRP A 68 -19.77 -1.41 4.16
C TRP A 68 -18.78 -2.08 3.20
N LEU A 69 -17.74 -2.76 3.73
CA LEU A 69 -16.78 -3.48 2.90
C LEU A 69 -17.44 -4.57 2.04
N ARG A 70 -18.38 -5.34 2.60
CA ARG A 70 -19.12 -6.36 1.84
C ARG A 70 -20.01 -5.75 0.77
N SER A 71 -20.72 -4.67 1.09
CA SER A 71 -21.57 -3.96 0.12
C SER A 71 -20.74 -3.35 -1.02
N GLU A 72 -19.60 -2.76 -0.70
CA GLU A 72 -18.72 -2.16 -1.69
C GLU A 72 -18.04 -3.24 -2.53
N ALA A 73 -17.64 -4.37 -1.94
CA ALA A 73 -17.11 -5.51 -2.67
C ALA A 73 -18.12 -6.07 -3.68
N ALA A 74 -19.40 -6.15 -3.30
CA ALA A 74 -20.47 -6.58 -4.21
C ALA A 74 -20.70 -5.58 -5.37
N LYS A 75 -20.63 -4.27 -5.09
CA LYS A 75 -20.79 -3.22 -6.11
C LYS A 75 -19.61 -3.18 -7.09
N GLN A 76 -18.40 -3.31 -6.56
CA GLN A 76 -17.16 -3.16 -7.32
C GLN A 76 -16.66 -4.49 -7.91
N GLY A 77 -17.31 -5.61 -7.58
CA GLY A 77 -16.89 -6.95 -8.00
C GLY A 77 -15.57 -7.41 -7.38
N TRP A 78 -15.19 -6.87 -6.21
CA TRP A 78 -13.95 -7.23 -5.50
C TRP A 78 -13.99 -8.61 -4.84
N GLU A 79 -15.11 -9.33 -4.93
CA GLU A 79 -15.25 -10.74 -4.50
C GLU A 79 -14.19 -11.67 -5.12
N LYS A 80 -13.54 -11.25 -6.23
CA LYS A 80 -12.47 -12.01 -6.91
C LYS A 80 -11.04 -11.51 -6.69
N ALA A 81 -10.82 -10.48 -5.87
CA ALA A 81 -9.48 -9.96 -5.60
C ALA A 81 -8.77 -10.74 -4.48
N GLU A 82 -8.82 -12.07 -4.55
CA GLU A 82 -7.91 -12.94 -3.83
C GLU A 82 -6.57 -12.88 -4.58
N ARG A 83 -5.64 -12.07 -4.08
CA ARG A 83 -4.17 -12.20 -4.20
C ARG A 83 -3.51 -10.86 -3.96
N VAL A 84 -2.84 -10.72 -2.82
CA VAL A 84 -1.37 -10.59 -2.79
C VAL A 84 -0.88 -11.23 -1.47
N LYS A 85 0.05 -12.18 -1.61
CA LYS A 85 0.77 -12.88 -0.52
C LYS A 85 1.49 -11.90 0.41
#